data_AF-A0A6A5BNW2-F1
#
_entry.id   AF-A0A6A5BNW2-F1
#
_cell.length_a   1.000
_cell.length_b   1.000
_cell.length_c   1.000
_cell.angle_alpha   90.00
_cell.angle_beta   90.00
_cell.angle_gamma   90.00
#
_symmetry.space_group_name_H-M   'P 1'
#
loop_
_entity.id
_entity.type
_entity.pdbx_description
1 polymer ?
#
loop_
_entity_poly.entity_id
_entity_poly.type
_entity_poly.pdbx_seq_one_letter_code
_entity_poly.pdbx_strand_id
1 'polypeptide(L)'
;MFKRGLRYAALFSLSATASFLYSSVKDADSPMYPHVFMPILQRLDAEDAHNLSKLMLKWGLGPVDKTLLKKNVNSLTPPPMVNLNTQVLGQYFENPIGLAAGFDKDSECMEAIENLGFGFMEVGSVCPKPQEGNPKPRIFRVKSKVSDVDEQVFDTIINRCGFNSKGIEVTEEHLKAYREKRKNTNSSFHVGVNLGKNKTSPPESIEDYLTGVKRLAKYADFMVINVSSPNTQHLRSLQEKDSLDGLLEQVSVELRKESSRRIPLLVKIAPDLTLDQQRDIANLVLKHKIDGIIVSNTTVERPFVSQSQLDSIPNSNMGGLSGRPLFPKSTKVLRNMYKLTDGKVTLIGVGGVWDGYDALQKIEAGASLVQVYTAFTAQGPQVVGRIKRELSQLLKERGYKGVSDAVGAKAKFAKLEE
;
A
#
# COMPACT_ATOMS: atom_id res chain seq x y z
N MET A 1 45.23 37.62 3.01
CA MET A 1 43.89 37.72 3.64
C MET A 1 42.76 37.31 2.67
N PHE A 2 42.66 37.93 1.49
CA PHE A 2 41.58 37.72 0.52
C PHE A 2 41.31 36.26 0.12
N LYS A 3 42.36 35.49 -0.25
CA LYS A 3 42.22 34.06 -0.62
C LYS A 3 41.70 33.17 0.52
N ARG A 4 41.98 33.52 1.80
CA ARG A 4 41.44 32.79 2.95
C ARG A 4 39.96 33.14 3.17
N GLY A 5 39.60 34.42 3.06
CA GLY A 5 38.20 34.87 3.12
C GLY A 5 37.31 34.21 2.08
N LEU A 6 37.79 34.11 0.82
CA LEU A 6 37.05 33.43 -0.25
C LEU A 6 36.85 31.94 0.03
N ARG A 7 37.85 31.26 0.60
CA ARG A 7 37.72 29.84 1.01
C ARG A 7 36.70 29.65 2.13
N TYR A 8 36.69 30.51 3.15
CA TYR A 8 35.70 30.44 4.23
C TYR A 8 34.28 30.73 3.73
N ALA A 9 34.12 31.72 2.85
CA ALA A 9 32.82 32.02 2.23
C ALA A 9 32.30 30.84 1.38
N ALA A 10 33.18 30.17 0.62
CA ALA A 10 32.82 28.98 -0.15
C ALA A 10 32.42 27.79 0.75
N LEU A 11 33.17 27.52 1.81
CA LEU A 11 32.85 26.47 2.79
C LEU A 11 31.54 26.75 3.51
N PHE A 12 31.31 27.99 3.93
CA PHE A 12 30.05 28.40 4.55
C PHE A 12 28.87 28.20 3.59
N SER A 13 28.99 28.68 2.35
CA SER A 13 27.94 28.52 1.33
C SER A 13 27.61 27.05 1.05
N LEU A 14 28.62 26.18 0.98
CA LEU A 14 28.43 24.74 0.80
C LEU A 14 27.71 24.12 1.99
N SER A 15 28.12 24.47 3.22
CA SER A 15 27.50 23.96 4.45
C SER A 15 26.05 24.41 4.63
N ALA A 16 25.75 25.68 4.32
CA ALA A 16 24.40 26.22 4.36
C ALA A 16 23.49 25.54 3.31
N THR A 17 24.01 25.33 2.11
CA THR A 17 23.30 24.61 1.05
C THR A 17 23.03 23.16 1.44
N ALA A 18 24.03 22.45 1.97
CA ALA A 18 23.88 21.08 2.45
C ALA A 18 22.85 20.98 3.59
N SER A 19 22.87 21.94 4.52
CA SER A 19 21.90 22.00 5.63
C SER A 19 20.48 22.27 5.14
N PHE A 20 20.32 23.20 4.19
CA PHE A 20 19.03 23.49 3.57
C PHE A 20 18.47 22.29 2.81
N LEU A 21 19.29 21.61 2.01
CA LEU A 21 18.91 20.40 1.30
C LEU A 21 18.54 19.28 2.27
N TYR A 22 19.35 19.06 3.31
CA TYR A 22 19.05 18.07 4.35
C TYR A 22 17.71 18.38 5.03
N SER A 23 17.47 19.63 5.44
CA SER A 23 16.20 20.04 6.05
C SER A 23 15.02 19.82 5.10
N SER A 24 15.22 20.12 3.81
CA SER A 24 14.19 19.96 2.77
C SER A 24 13.87 18.50 2.48
N VAL A 25 14.86 17.60 2.51
CA VAL A 25 14.65 16.15 2.39
C VAL A 25 13.99 15.60 3.66
N LYS A 26 14.31 16.17 4.82
CA LYS A 26 13.74 15.71 6.10
C LYS A 26 12.28 16.11 6.33
N ASP A 27 11.76 17.06 5.58
CA ASP A 27 10.37 17.49 5.70
C ASP A 27 9.48 16.80 4.67
N ALA A 28 8.58 15.92 5.11
CA ALA A 28 7.66 15.21 4.22
C ALA A 28 6.73 16.14 3.42
N ASP A 29 6.41 17.33 3.95
CA ASP A 29 5.58 18.35 3.28
C ASP A 29 6.43 19.35 2.48
N SER A 30 7.73 19.11 2.28
CA SER A 30 8.61 20.02 1.54
C SER A 30 8.18 20.16 0.07
N PRO A 31 8.06 21.40 -0.46
CA PRO A 31 7.75 21.63 -1.88
C PRO A 31 8.91 21.19 -2.79
N MET A 32 10.10 20.91 -2.25
CA MET A 32 11.21 20.37 -3.03
C MET A 32 10.94 18.96 -3.56
N TYR A 33 10.04 18.20 -2.93
CA TYR A 33 9.68 16.87 -3.44
C TYR A 33 9.06 16.91 -4.84
N PRO A 34 7.89 17.55 -5.05
CA PRO A 34 7.27 17.59 -6.37
C PRO A 34 8.08 18.38 -7.40
N HIS A 35 8.81 19.41 -6.99
CA HIS A 35 9.46 20.34 -7.93
C HIS A 35 10.92 20.00 -8.25
N VAL A 36 11.61 19.22 -7.40
CA VAL A 36 13.04 18.92 -7.56
C VAL A 36 13.31 17.43 -7.42
N PHE A 37 13.02 16.83 -6.26
CA PHE A 37 13.45 15.46 -5.97
C PHE A 37 12.72 14.41 -6.80
N MET A 38 11.40 14.51 -6.93
CA MET A 38 10.60 13.58 -7.73
C MET A 38 10.94 13.67 -9.22
N PRO A 39 11.03 14.87 -9.86
CA PRO A 39 11.50 14.99 -11.24
C PRO A 39 12.89 14.37 -11.48
N ILE A 40 13.82 14.48 -10.52
CA ILE A 40 15.14 13.85 -10.62
C ILE A 40 15.02 12.32 -10.51
N LEU A 41 14.30 11.81 -9.51
CA LEU A 41 14.11 10.36 -9.32
C LEU A 41 13.39 9.72 -10.50
N GLN A 42 12.46 10.42 -11.13
CA GLN A 42 11.71 9.94 -12.30
C GLN A 42 12.58 9.80 -13.56
N ARG A 43 13.79 10.35 -13.60
CA ARG A 43 14.76 10.14 -14.69
C ARG A 43 15.53 8.83 -14.60
N LEU A 44 15.61 8.22 -13.41
CA LEU A 44 16.24 6.90 -13.22
C LEU A 44 15.31 5.79 -13.72
N ASP A 45 15.78 4.56 -13.90
CA ASP A 45 14.89 3.41 -14.05
C ASP A 45 13.90 3.32 -12.86
N ALA A 46 12.71 2.76 -13.08
CA ALA A 46 11.68 2.72 -12.04
C ALA A 46 12.05 1.82 -10.85
N GLU A 47 12.70 0.69 -11.11
CA GLU A 47 13.17 -0.20 -10.05
C GLU A 47 14.40 0.39 -9.33
N ASP A 48 15.30 1.06 -10.06
CA ASP A 48 16.45 1.74 -9.45
C ASP A 48 16.05 2.92 -8.57
N ALA A 49 15.12 3.76 -9.04
CA ALA A 49 14.56 4.85 -8.24
C ALA A 49 13.90 4.34 -6.95
N HIS A 50 13.18 3.22 -7.04
CA HIS A 50 12.55 2.56 -5.90
C HIS A 50 13.60 2.05 -4.91
N ASN A 51 14.63 1.35 -5.39
CA ASN A 51 15.69 0.80 -4.56
C ASN A 51 16.52 1.90 -3.88
N LEU A 52 16.83 2.99 -4.59
CA LEU A 52 17.49 4.16 -4.03
C LEU A 52 16.64 4.80 -2.92
N SER A 53 15.34 5.00 -3.18
CA SER A 53 14.41 5.57 -2.20
C SER A 53 14.32 4.69 -0.95
N LYS A 54 14.19 3.37 -1.13
CA LYS A 54 14.23 2.39 -0.04
C LYS A 54 15.53 2.44 0.75
N LEU A 55 16.68 2.54 0.08
CA LEU A 55 17.98 2.64 0.73
C LEU A 55 18.06 3.91 1.59
N MET A 56 17.63 5.06 1.06
CA MET A 56 17.58 6.30 1.82
C MET A 56 16.66 6.20 3.04
N LEU A 57 15.48 5.59 2.89
CA LEU A 57 14.55 5.33 3.99
C LEU A 57 15.17 4.42 5.06
N LYS A 58 15.78 3.30 4.65
CA LYS A 58 16.45 2.33 5.53
C LYS A 58 17.56 2.96 6.36
N TRP A 59 18.33 3.88 5.76
CA TRP A 59 19.43 4.59 6.43
C TRP A 59 18.97 5.80 7.24
N GLY A 60 17.65 6.00 7.39
CA GLY A 60 17.10 7.12 8.14
C GLY A 60 17.39 8.47 7.48
N LEU A 61 17.63 8.51 6.16
CA LEU A 61 17.79 9.74 5.37
C LEU A 61 16.46 10.20 4.75
N GLY A 62 15.40 9.42 4.92
CA GLY A 62 14.07 9.75 4.42
C GLY A 62 13.37 10.90 5.16
N PRO A 63 12.27 11.40 4.57
CA PRO A 63 11.45 12.46 5.14
C PRO A 63 10.72 12.02 6.41
N VAL A 64 10.30 12.99 7.21
CA VAL A 64 9.48 12.81 8.41
C VAL A 64 8.30 13.79 8.35
N ASP A 65 7.11 13.30 8.68
CA ASP A 65 5.92 14.12 8.93
C ASP A 65 6.15 14.89 10.23
N LYS A 66 6.46 16.19 10.11
CA LYS A 66 6.74 17.06 11.26
C LYS A 66 5.56 17.18 12.22
N THR A 67 4.33 16.84 11.82
CA THR A 67 3.19 16.81 12.74
C THR A 67 3.34 15.75 13.81
N LEU A 68 4.09 14.67 13.55
CA LEU A 68 4.41 13.63 14.52
C LEU A 68 5.39 14.15 15.59
N LEU A 69 6.31 15.03 15.22
CA LEU A 69 7.31 15.63 16.13
C LEU A 69 6.68 16.67 17.08
N LYS A 70 5.57 17.28 16.66
CA LYS A 70 4.89 18.37 17.40
C LYS A 70 3.93 17.87 18.49
N LYS A 71 3.71 16.56 18.65
CA LYS A 71 2.89 16.00 19.75
C LYS A 71 3.37 16.41 21.16
N ASN A 72 4.61 16.89 21.28
CA ASN A 72 5.22 17.30 22.56
C ASN A 72 5.38 18.82 22.77
N VAL A 73 4.88 19.69 21.88
CA VAL A 73 5.05 21.15 22.02
C VAL A 73 3.71 21.85 21.85
N ASN A 74 3.33 22.68 22.84
CA ASN A 74 2.19 23.60 22.83
C ASN A 74 2.25 24.56 21.62
N SER A 75 1.88 24.08 20.43
CA SER A 75 1.96 24.80 19.17
C SER A 75 0.55 25.09 18.64
N LEU A 76 0.37 26.30 18.10
CA LEU A 76 -0.84 26.86 17.44
C LEU A 76 -1.34 26.08 16.20
N THR A 77 -0.96 24.81 16.07
CA THR A 77 -1.36 23.89 15.00
C THR A 77 -2.84 23.52 15.10
N PRO A 78 -3.53 23.28 13.96
CA PRO A 78 -4.90 22.79 13.95
C PRO A 78 -5.05 21.58 14.88
N PRO A 79 -6.21 21.38 15.53
CA PRO A 79 -6.44 20.19 16.33
C PRO A 79 -6.11 18.95 15.49
N PRO A 80 -5.67 17.85 16.12
CA PRO A 80 -5.43 16.60 15.42
C PRO A 80 -6.61 16.30 14.49
N MET A 81 -6.36 15.67 13.34
CA MET A 81 -7.41 15.23 12.43
C MET A 81 -8.18 14.05 13.06
N VAL A 82 -8.82 14.28 14.22
CA VAL A 82 -9.46 13.28 15.09
C VAL A 82 -10.58 12.56 14.34
N ASN A 83 -11.21 13.23 13.38
CA ASN A 83 -12.22 12.61 12.51
C ASN A 83 -11.64 11.57 11.54
N LEU A 84 -10.31 11.41 11.46
CA LEU A 84 -9.64 10.31 10.76
C LEU A 84 -9.42 9.08 11.66
N ASN A 85 -9.50 9.23 12.98
CA ASN A 85 -9.30 8.11 13.89
C ASN A 85 -10.39 7.06 13.65
N THR A 86 -10.01 5.78 13.64
CA THR A 86 -10.95 4.68 13.39
C THR A 86 -10.56 3.43 14.16
N GLN A 87 -11.55 2.61 14.53
CA GLN A 87 -11.35 1.27 15.07
C GLN A 87 -11.70 0.24 14.02
N VAL A 88 -10.71 -0.53 13.57
CA VAL A 88 -10.86 -1.50 12.48
C VAL A 88 -10.06 -2.75 12.85
N LEU A 89 -10.54 -3.95 12.52
CA LEU A 89 -9.85 -5.21 12.84
C LEU A 89 -9.51 -5.38 14.34
N GLY A 90 -10.32 -4.80 15.23
CA GLY A 90 -10.08 -4.78 16.69
C GLY A 90 -8.92 -3.89 17.13
N GLN A 91 -8.46 -2.98 16.27
CA GLN A 91 -7.28 -2.14 16.48
C GLN A 91 -7.62 -0.67 16.26
N TYR A 92 -6.91 0.21 16.96
CA TYR A 92 -7.06 1.66 16.81
C TYR A 92 -6.07 2.22 15.80
N PHE A 93 -6.55 2.95 14.79
CA PHE A 93 -5.75 3.63 13.80
C PHE A 93 -5.89 5.15 13.98
N GLU A 94 -4.77 5.87 14.04
CA GLU A 94 -4.75 7.35 14.06
C GLU A 94 -5.26 7.97 12.73
N ASN A 95 -5.15 7.24 11.63
CA ASN A 95 -5.72 7.62 10.34
C ASN A 95 -5.88 6.38 9.45
N PRO A 96 -6.77 6.40 8.44
CA PRO A 96 -7.10 5.22 7.65
C PRO A 96 -6.17 5.03 6.45
N ILE A 97 -5.09 5.81 6.31
CA ILE A 97 -4.24 5.82 5.12
C ILE A 97 -3.00 4.97 5.37
N GLY A 98 -2.78 3.96 4.53
CA GLY A 98 -1.64 3.07 4.62
C GLY A 98 -0.85 2.92 3.33
N LEU A 99 0.34 2.34 3.45
CA LEU A 99 1.17 1.96 2.31
C LEU A 99 0.85 0.54 1.86
N ALA A 100 0.58 0.33 0.57
CA ALA A 100 0.26 -0.99 0.03
C ALA A 100 1.49 -1.91 -0.07
N ALA A 101 1.27 -3.23 -0.08
CA ALA A 101 2.32 -4.22 -0.34
C ALA A 101 3.01 -4.01 -1.69
N GLY A 102 4.23 -4.54 -1.75
CA GLY A 102 5.12 -4.46 -2.90
C GLY A 102 6.04 -3.24 -2.85
N PHE A 103 5.83 -2.30 -1.93
CA PHE A 103 6.79 -1.21 -1.71
C PHE A 103 7.98 -1.75 -0.90
N ASP A 104 7.74 -2.21 0.34
CA ASP A 104 8.76 -2.79 1.20
C ASP A 104 8.60 -4.31 1.33
N LYS A 105 9.08 -5.04 0.31
CA LYS A 105 8.90 -6.49 0.18
C LYS A 105 9.60 -7.29 1.29
N ASP A 106 10.71 -6.76 1.81
CA ASP A 106 11.58 -7.44 2.78
C ASP A 106 11.55 -6.79 4.17
N SER A 107 10.59 -5.89 4.43
CA SER A 107 10.40 -5.20 5.71
C SER A 107 11.59 -4.35 6.18
N GLU A 108 12.34 -3.73 5.26
CA GLU A 108 13.58 -3.02 5.54
C GLU A 108 13.41 -1.58 6.04
N CYS A 109 12.27 -0.94 5.82
CA CYS A 109 12.09 0.50 6.05
C CYS A 109 10.82 0.88 6.83
N MET A 110 10.25 -0.05 7.60
CA MET A 110 8.99 0.15 8.34
C MET A 110 8.98 1.40 9.23
N GLU A 111 10.04 1.65 10.00
CA GLU A 111 10.14 2.85 10.84
C GLU A 111 10.10 4.14 10.01
N ALA A 112 10.77 4.15 8.86
CA ALA A 112 10.77 5.30 7.98
C ALA A 112 9.37 5.51 7.38
N ILE A 113 8.65 4.45 7.03
CA ILE A 113 7.27 4.55 6.53
C ILE A 113 6.32 5.10 7.59
N GLU A 114 6.42 4.64 8.83
CA GLU A 114 5.65 5.22 9.94
C GLU A 114 5.94 6.71 10.11
N ASN A 115 7.22 7.09 10.06
CA ASN A 115 7.62 8.49 10.20
C ASN A 115 7.09 9.40 9.07
N LEU A 116 6.64 8.86 7.94
CA LEU A 116 5.97 9.62 6.87
C LEU A 116 4.51 9.95 7.18
N GLY A 117 3.99 9.49 8.32
CA GLY A 117 2.64 9.80 8.78
C GLY A 117 1.54 8.89 8.25
N PHE A 118 1.89 7.74 7.66
CA PHE A 118 0.93 6.67 7.40
C PHE A 118 0.36 6.13 8.71
N GLY A 119 -0.90 5.68 8.71
CA GLY A 119 -1.51 4.98 9.85
C GLY A 119 -1.14 3.50 9.91
N PHE A 120 -0.80 2.89 8.77
CA PHE A 120 -0.36 1.50 8.69
C PHE A 120 0.43 1.23 7.41
N MET A 121 1.04 0.05 7.33
CA MET A 121 1.61 -0.45 6.07
C MET A 121 1.40 -1.95 5.91
N GLU A 122 1.51 -2.42 4.68
CA GLU A 122 1.56 -3.83 4.33
C GLU A 122 2.94 -4.14 3.74
N VAL A 123 3.76 -4.95 4.45
CA VAL A 123 5.05 -5.45 3.93
C VAL A 123 4.84 -6.68 3.04
N GLY A 124 5.85 -7.06 2.27
CA GLY A 124 5.76 -8.22 1.37
C GLY A 124 5.29 -7.87 -0.05
N SER A 125 4.85 -8.81 -0.88
CA SER A 125 4.59 -10.23 -0.54
C SER A 125 5.87 -11.01 -0.22
N VAL A 126 5.89 -11.62 0.95
CA VAL A 126 6.99 -12.45 1.45
C VAL A 126 6.80 -13.87 0.94
N CYS A 127 7.85 -14.45 0.38
CA CYS A 127 7.89 -15.88 0.05
C CYS A 127 8.74 -16.63 1.08
N PRO A 128 8.45 -17.92 1.36
CA PRO A 128 9.29 -18.74 2.24
C PRO A 128 10.76 -18.74 1.85
N LYS A 129 11.05 -19.10 0.59
CA LYS A 129 12.41 -19.10 0.05
C LYS A 129 12.74 -17.77 -0.64
N PRO A 130 14.01 -17.34 -0.62
CA PRO A 130 14.46 -16.23 -1.44
C PRO A 130 14.19 -16.50 -2.93
N GLN A 131 13.81 -15.46 -3.69
CA GLN A 131 13.73 -15.52 -5.13
C GLN A 131 13.93 -14.14 -5.76
N GLU A 132 14.64 -14.11 -6.89
CA GLU A 132 14.97 -12.87 -7.61
C GLU A 132 13.76 -12.20 -8.27
N GLY A 133 12.70 -12.96 -8.54
CA GLY A 133 11.54 -12.56 -9.35
C GLY A 133 11.78 -12.72 -10.85
N ASN A 134 10.95 -12.06 -11.69
CA ASN A 134 11.09 -12.11 -13.15
C ASN A 134 12.25 -11.22 -13.64
N PRO A 135 12.82 -11.48 -14.84
CA PRO A 135 13.92 -10.69 -15.39
C PRO A 135 13.62 -9.19 -15.53
N LYS A 136 14.65 -8.35 -15.35
CA LYS A 136 14.58 -6.90 -15.55
C LYS A 136 14.73 -6.53 -17.04
N PRO A 137 14.20 -5.37 -17.50
CA PRO A 137 13.34 -4.43 -16.77
C PRO A 137 11.93 -4.99 -16.58
N ARG A 138 11.34 -4.68 -15.41
CA ARG A 138 10.06 -5.27 -14.96
C ARG A 138 9.13 -4.30 -14.25
N ILE A 139 9.49 -3.03 -14.15
CA ILE A 139 8.65 -1.94 -13.64
C ILE A 139 8.76 -0.81 -14.66
N PHE A 140 7.63 -0.39 -15.19
CA PHE A 140 7.55 0.63 -16.24
C PHE A 140 6.62 1.74 -15.78
N ARG A 141 7.05 2.99 -15.92
CA ARG A 141 6.20 4.16 -15.74
C ARG A 141 5.62 4.56 -17.09
N VAL A 142 4.30 4.66 -17.16
CA VAL A 142 3.56 5.16 -18.30
C VAL A 142 2.67 6.31 -17.88
N LYS A 143 2.28 7.12 -18.84
CA LYS A 143 1.29 8.17 -18.68
C LYS A 143 -0.07 7.67 -19.13
N SER A 144 -1.10 7.96 -18.36
CA SER A 144 -2.46 7.56 -18.68
C SER A 144 -3.45 8.69 -18.45
N LYS A 145 -4.49 8.74 -19.26
CA LYS A 145 -5.67 9.58 -19.02
C LYS A 145 -6.68 8.84 -18.15
N VAL A 146 -7.79 9.49 -17.80
CA VAL A 146 -8.96 8.86 -17.14
C VAL A 146 -10.21 8.85 -18.00
N SER A 147 -10.22 9.64 -19.07
CA SER A 147 -11.19 9.58 -20.16
C SER A 147 -10.59 10.22 -21.41
N ASP A 148 -11.23 10.03 -22.57
CA ASP A 148 -10.75 10.64 -23.82
C ASP A 148 -10.95 12.17 -23.84
N VAL A 149 -11.85 12.69 -23.01
CA VAL A 149 -12.17 14.12 -22.89
C VAL A 149 -11.37 14.83 -21.79
N ASP A 150 -10.78 14.09 -20.85
CA ASP A 150 -9.97 14.67 -19.78
C ASP A 150 -8.52 14.83 -20.25
N GLU A 151 -7.99 16.05 -20.15
CA GLU A 151 -6.61 16.35 -20.46
C GLU A 151 -5.65 15.99 -19.31
N GLN A 152 -6.17 15.66 -18.12
CA GLN A 152 -5.33 15.28 -17.00
C GLN A 152 -4.59 13.97 -17.27
N VAL A 153 -3.28 14.02 -17.08
CA VAL A 153 -2.37 12.91 -17.28
C VAL A 153 -1.82 12.46 -15.92
N PHE A 154 -1.92 11.16 -15.66
CA PHE A 154 -1.48 10.54 -14.43
C PHE A 154 -0.29 9.62 -14.67
N ASP A 155 0.61 9.56 -13.70
CA ASP A 155 1.60 8.48 -13.64
C ASP A 155 0.90 7.16 -13.29
N THR A 156 1.23 6.16 -14.09
CA THR A 156 0.71 4.80 -14.02
C THR A 156 1.87 3.83 -14.11
N ILE A 157 1.77 2.71 -13.41
CA ILE A 157 2.84 1.72 -13.36
C ILE A 157 2.35 0.42 -13.96
N ILE A 158 3.11 -0.15 -14.89
CA ILE A 158 2.96 -1.53 -15.32
C ILE A 158 4.13 -2.30 -14.71
N ASN A 159 3.84 -3.36 -13.95
CA ASN A 159 4.89 -4.18 -13.34
C ASN A 159 4.67 -5.68 -13.56
N ARG A 160 5.78 -6.39 -13.70
CA ARG A 160 5.84 -7.85 -13.82
C ARG A 160 6.85 -8.46 -12.86
N CYS A 161 6.90 -7.98 -11.61
CA CYS A 161 7.98 -8.33 -10.67
C CYS A 161 8.09 -9.84 -10.36
N GLY A 162 6.97 -10.53 -10.18
CA GLY A 162 6.95 -11.96 -9.85
C GLY A 162 7.48 -12.29 -8.45
N PHE A 163 7.01 -11.57 -7.42
CA PHE A 163 7.38 -11.76 -6.01
C PHE A 163 8.89 -11.86 -5.75
N ASN A 164 9.69 -10.92 -6.24
CA ASN A 164 11.08 -10.82 -5.78
C ASN A 164 11.12 -10.59 -4.25
N SER A 165 11.81 -11.46 -3.53
CA SER A 165 11.78 -11.57 -2.07
C SER A 165 13.12 -12.13 -1.58
N LYS A 166 13.67 -11.56 -0.50
CA LYS A 166 14.86 -12.08 0.19
C LYS A 166 14.56 -13.28 1.08
N GLY A 167 13.30 -13.71 1.14
CA GLY A 167 12.85 -14.87 1.88
C GLY A 167 12.32 -14.54 3.27
N ILE A 168 11.76 -15.57 3.92
CA ILE A 168 11.08 -15.42 5.20
C ILE A 168 12.02 -15.14 6.36
N GLU A 169 13.25 -15.66 6.31
CA GLU A 169 14.23 -15.49 7.38
C GLU A 169 14.67 -14.03 7.52
N VAL A 170 15.05 -13.39 6.41
CA VAL A 170 15.41 -11.96 6.38
C VAL A 170 14.23 -11.09 6.83
N THR A 171 13.02 -11.44 6.38
CA THR A 171 11.81 -10.71 6.79
C THR A 171 11.52 -10.87 8.28
N GLU A 172 11.68 -12.07 8.83
CA GLU A 172 11.50 -12.33 10.26
C GLU A 172 12.49 -11.50 11.09
N GLU A 173 13.75 -11.44 10.69
CA GLU A 173 14.77 -10.65 11.40
C GLU A 173 14.42 -9.16 11.45
N HIS A 174 14.00 -8.58 10.32
CA HIS A 174 13.61 -7.17 10.28
C HIS A 174 12.34 -6.88 11.08
N LEU A 175 11.32 -7.75 10.99
CA LEU A 175 10.10 -7.64 11.78
C LEU A 175 10.40 -7.73 13.28
N LYS A 176 11.23 -8.69 13.69
CA LYS A 176 11.65 -8.83 15.09
C LYS A 176 12.38 -7.58 15.56
N ALA A 177 13.39 -7.10 14.82
CA ALA A 177 14.13 -5.89 15.18
C ALA A 177 13.23 -4.66 15.32
N TYR A 178 12.27 -4.49 14.41
CA TYR A 178 11.29 -3.43 14.47
C TYR A 178 10.39 -3.53 15.72
N ARG A 179 9.86 -4.71 16.03
CA ARG A 179 9.03 -4.92 17.22
C ARG A 179 9.80 -4.67 18.51
N GLU A 180 11.05 -5.14 18.62
CA GLU A 180 11.91 -4.87 19.76
C GLU A 180 12.11 -3.37 19.99
N LYS A 181 12.40 -2.62 18.93
CA LYS A 181 12.54 -1.15 19.00
C LYS A 181 11.24 -0.45 19.44
N ARG A 182 10.08 -1.05 19.14
CA ARG A 182 8.75 -0.48 19.42
C ARG A 182 8.14 -0.87 20.76
N LYS A 183 8.72 -1.84 21.49
CA LYS A 183 8.17 -2.34 22.77
C LYS A 183 7.78 -1.26 23.78
N ASN A 184 8.53 -0.15 23.81
CA ASN A 184 8.34 0.95 24.76
C ASN A 184 7.78 2.23 24.09
N THR A 185 7.15 2.10 22.92
CA THR A 185 6.58 3.23 22.19
C THR A 185 5.06 3.16 22.21
N ASN A 186 4.39 4.31 22.38
CA ASN A 186 2.93 4.42 22.25
C ASN A 186 2.50 4.59 20.78
N SER A 187 3.17 3.89 19.86
CA SER A 187 2.82 3.99 18.44
C SER A 187 1.54 3.25 18.14
N SER A 188 0.64 3.89 17.41
CA SER A 188 -0.58 3.29 16.85
C SER A 188 -0.39 2.86 15.39
N PHE A 189 0.85 2.72 14.93
CA PHE A 189 1.16 2.31 13.57
C PHE A 189 1.14 0.79 13.44
N HIS A 190 0.37 0.30 12.47
CA HIS A 190 0.17 -1.13 12.27
C HIS A 190 0.93 -1.67 11.06
N VAL A 191 1.51 -2.86 11.20
CA VAL A 191 2.22 -3.58 10.15
C VAL A 191 1.46 -4.85 9.79
N GLY A 192 0.92 -4.88 8.58
CA GLY A 192 0.39 -6.07 7.94
C GLY A 192 1.47 -6.85 7.23
N VAL A 193 1.45 -8.18 7.33
CA VAL A 193 2.40 -9.05 6.63
C VAL A 193 1.69 -9.76 5.47
N ASN A 194 2.05 -9.41 4.25
CA ASN A 194 1.52 -10.05 3.05
C ASN A 194 2.35 -11.27 2.67
N LEU A 195 1.69 -12.42 2.56
CA LEU A 195 2.27 -13.70 2.19
C LEU A 195 2.02 -14.00 0.71
N GLY A 196 3.06 -14.49 0.03
CA GLY A 196 2.99 -15.00 -1.32
C GLY A 196 3.63 -16.39 -1.43
N LYS A 197 3.37 -17.05 -2.56
CA LYS A 197 3.90 -18.37 -2.90
C LYS A 197 5.17 -18.26 -3.74
N ASN A 198 6.17 -19.09 -3.48
CA ASN A 198 7.35 -19.18 -4.33
C ASN A 198 6.96 -19.67 -5.74
N LYS A 199 7.65 -19.17 -6.77
CA LYS A 199 7.39 -19.56 -8.17
C LYS A 199 7.60 -21.06 -8.41
N THR A 200 8.52 -21.67 -7.68
CA THR A 200 8.89 -23.09 -7.78
C THR A 200 7.94 -24.03 -7.04
N SER A 201 7.05 -23.51 -6.19
CA SER A 201 6.10 -24.34 -5.45
C SER A 201 4.97 -24.81 -6.37
N PRO A 202 4.42 -26.02 -6.18
CA PRO A 202 3.32 -26.54 -6.99
C PRO A 202 2.13 -25.56 -7.02
N PRO A 203 1.44 -25.36 -8.16
CA PRO A 203 0.36 -24.38 -8.33
C PRO A 203 -0.68 -24.39 -7.20
N GLU A 204 -1.15 -25.59 -6.85
CA GLU A 204 -2.16 -25.91 -5.85
C GLU A 204 -1.65 -25.92 -4.40
N SER A 205 -0.34 -25.81 -4.19
CA SER A 205 0.25 -25.89 -2.85
C SER A 205 -0.06 -24.66 -2.02
N ILE A 206 -0.50 -24.91 -0.78
CA ILE A 206 -0.75 -23.89 0.23
C ILE A 206 0.36 -23.79 1.29
N GLU A 207 1.35 -24.69 1.24
CA GLU A 207 2.40 -24.85 2.26
C GLU A 207 3.21 -23.57 2.47
N ASP A 208 3.38 -22.77 1.42
CA ASP A 208 4.10 -21.51 1.51
C ASP A 208 3.36 -20.50 2.40
N TYR A 209 2.02 -20.47 2.34
CA TYR A 209 1.22 -19.62 3.20
C TYR A 209 1.25 -20.11 4.65
N LEU A 210 1.17 -21.43 4.86
CA LEU A 210 1.25 -22.02 6.20
C LEU A 210 2.61 -21.74 6.85
N THR A 211 3.69 -21.87 6.08
CA THR A 211 5.06 -21.52 6.51
C THR A 211 5.15 -20.03 6.87
N GLY A 212 4.55 -19.17 6.04
CA GLY A 212 4.38 -17.74 6.29
C GLY A 212 3.75 -17.44 7.65
N VAL A 213 2.61 -18.09 7.92
CA VAL A 213 1.87 -17.93 9.19
C VAL A 213 2.71 -18.39 10.38
N LYS A 214 3.24 -19.62 10.36
CA LYS A 214 4.05 -20.20 11.45
C LYS A 214 5.22 -19.30 11.86
N ARG A 215 5.89 -18.68 10.89
CA ARG A 215 7.09 -17.89 11.16
C ARG A 215 6.79 -16.45 11.52
N LEU A 216 5.81 -15.82 10.87
CA LEU A 216 5.64 -14.37 10.92
C LEU A 216 4.44 -13.87 11.73
N ALA A 217 3.45 -14.73 12.04
CA ALA A 217 2.22 -14.31 12.70
C ALA A 217 2.46 -13.50 13.99
N LYS A 218 3.35 -13.98 14.87
CA LYS A 218 3.72 -13.32 16.13
C LYS A 218 4.21 -11.86 15.99
N TYR A 219 4.66 -11.44 14.80
CA TYR A 219 5.14 -10.08 14.56
C TYR A 219 4.16 -9.22 13.74
N ALA A 220 3.05 -9.77 13.27
CA ALA A 220 2.10 -9.08 12.39
C ALA A 220 0.94 -8.48 13.17
N ASP A 221 0.53 -7.26 12.84
CA ASP A 221 -0.72 -6.68 13.37
C ASP A 221 -1.94 -7.21 12.62
N PHE A 222 -1.76 -7.59 11.35
CA PHE A 222 -2.69 -8.40 10.56
C PHE A 222 -1.93 -9.21 9.49
N MET A 223 -2.49 -10.32 9.05
CA MET A 223 -1.90 -11.19 8.02
C MET A 223 -2.69 -11.08 6.72
N VAL A 224 -2.01 -11.15 5.58
CA VAL A 224 -2.65 -11.09 4.26
C VAL A 224 -2.25 -12.27 3.41
N ILE A 225 -3.23 -13.03 2.89
CA ILE A 225 -3.04 -14.06 1.89
C ILE A 225 -3.17 -13.41 0.50
N ASN A 226 -2.09 -13.39 -0.29
CA ASN A 226 -2.12 -12.81 -1.63
C ASN A 226 -2.31 -13.86 -2.72
N VAL A 227 -3.55 -13.92 -3.24
CA VAL A 227 -3.96 -14.82 -4.33
C VAL A 227 -4.15 -14.08 -5.67
N SER A 228 -3.64 -12.85 -5.80
CA SER A 228 -4.09 -11.93 -6.88
C SER A 228 -2.99 -11.37 -7.79
N SER A 229 -1.72 -11.67 -7.53
CA SER A 229 -0.61 -11.25 -8.40
C SER A 229 -0.79 -11.80 -9.82
N PRO A 230 -0.78 -10.97 -10.88
CA PRO A 230 -0.73 -11.46 -12.26
C PRO A 230 0.65 -11.97 -12.68
N ASN A 231 1.66 -11.80 -11.80
CA ASN A 231 3.07 -11.97 -12.16
C ASN A 231 3.66 -13.31 -11.72
N THR A 232 2.86 -14.09 -10.99
CA THR A 232 3.19 -15.44 -10.53
C THR A 232 2.22 -16.37 -11.23
N GLN A 233 2.76 -17.26 -12.06
CA GLN A 233 1.96 -18.15 -12.89
C GLN A 233 0.99 -18.98 -12.03
N HIS A 234 -0.26 -19.12 -12.50
CA HIS A 234 -1.34 -19.85 -11.82
C HIS A 234 -1.74 -19.31 -10.43
N LEU A 235 -1.17 -18.22 -9.91
CA LEU A 235 -1.54 -17.75 -8.58
C LEU A 235 -3.01 -17.32 -8.51
N ARG A 236 -3.53 -16.72 -9.58
CA ARG A 236 -4.91 -16.22 -9.63
C ARG A 236 -5.96 -17.33 -9.66
N SER A 237 -5.61 -18.57 -10.03
CA SER A 237 -6.56 -19.70 -9.95
C SER A 237 -6.82 -20.09 -8.50
N LEU A 238 -5.99 -19.68 -7.53
CA LEU A 238 -6.30 -19.82 -6.11
C LEU A 238 -7.52 -18.98 -5.65
N GLN A 239 -8.05 -18.10 -6.51
CA GLN A 239 -9.31 -17.40 -6.27
C GLN A 239 -10.54 -18.21 -6.71
N GLU A 240 -10.34 -19.33 -7.41
CA GLU A 240 -11.42 -20.26 -7.73
C GLU A 240 -11.93 -20.92 -6.45
N LYS A 241 -13.24 -21.19 -6.43
CA LYS A 241 -14.00 -21.54 -5.22
C LYS A 241 -13.35 -22.63 -4.37
N ASP A 242 -13.09 -23.80 -4.95
CA ASP A 242 -12.59 -24.96 -4.20
C ASP A 242 -11.15 -24.75 -3.69
N SER A 243 -10.29 -24.13 -4.52
CA SER A 243 -8.92 -23.79 -4.13
C SER A 243 -8.89 -22.77 -2.99
N LEU A 244 -9.73 -21.73 -3.08
CA LEU A 244 -9.81 -20.69 -2.06
C LEU A 244 -10.42 -21.23 -0.76
N ASP A 245 -11.42 -22.10 -0.84
CA ASP A 245 -12.08 -22.72 0.32
C ASP A 245 -11.07 -23.45 1.20
N GLY A 246 -10.30 -24.37 0.61
CA GLY A 246 -9.28 -25.14 1.32
C GLY A 246 -8.12 -24.28 1.83
N LEU A 247 -7.70 -23.26 1.07
CA LEU A 247 -6.65 -22.33 1.49
C LEU A 247 -7.08 -21.52 2.72
N LEU A 248 -8.28 -20.90 2.68
CA LEU A 248 -8.79 -20.09 3.77
C LEU A 248 -9.01 -20.92 5.04
N GLU A 249 -9.55 -22.13 4.91
CA GLU A 249 -9.74 -23.04 6.04
C GLU A 249 -8.42 -23.33 6.76
N GLN A 250 -7.44 -23.84 6.02
CA GLN A 250 -6.19 -24.32 6.59
C GLN A 250 -5.34 -23.19 7.15
N VAL A 251 -5.25 -22.05 6.44
CA VAL A 251 -4.52 -20.88 6.93
C VAL A 251 -5.18 -20.29 8.18
N SER A 252 -6.52 -20.26 8.24
CA SER A 252 -7.23 -19.77 9.43
C SER A 252 -7.04 -20.68 10.63
N VAL A 253 -7.05 -22.01 10.43
CA VAL A 253 -6.74 -22.99 11.48
C VAL A 253 -5.33 -22.79 11.99
N GLU A 254 -4.36 -22.64 11.09
CA GLU A 254 -2.96 -22.48 11.46
C GLU A 254 -2.73 -21.16 12.22
N LEU A 255 -3.29 -20.05 11.75
CA LEU A 255 -3.11 -18.75 12.41
C LEU A 255 -3.63 -18.74 13.85
N ARG A 256 -4.70 -19.49 14.13
CA ARG A 256 -5.24 -19.64 15.49
C ARG A 256 -4.31 -20.44 16.43
N LYS A 257 -3.43 -21.28 15.90
CA LYS A 257 -2.45 -22.04 16.71
C LYS A 257 -1.23 -21.20 17.07
N GLU A 258 -0.80 -20.34 16.14
CA GLU A 258 0.50 -19.65 16.22
C GLU A 258 0.52 -18.38 17.09
N SER A 259 -0.64 -17.91 17.55
CA SER A 259 -0.69 -16.75 18.44
C SER A 259 -1.79 -16.85 19.48
N SER A 260 -1.42 -16.53 20.72
CA SER A 260 -2.38 -16.31 21.81
C SER A 260 -3.19 -15.03 21.62
N ARG A 261 -2.69 -14.08 20.82
CA ARG A 261 -3.43 -12.89 20.40
C ARG A 261 -4.19 -13.22 19.13
N ARG A 262 -5.44 -12.75 19.03
CA ARG A 262 -6.17 -12.77 17.76
C ARG A 262 -5.47 -11.86 16.76
N ILE A 263 -4.91 -12.45 15.70
CA ILE A 263 -4.36 -11.72 14.56
C ILE A 263 -5.40 -11.75 13.44
N PRO A 264 -5.88 -10.60 12.96
CA PRO A 264 -6.81 -10.52 11.85
C PRO A 264 -6.20 -11.12 10.58
N LEU A 265 -6.98 -11.94 9.87
CA LEU A 265 -6.61 -12.54 8.59
C LEU A 265 -7.37 -11.86 7.45
N LEU A 266 -6.65 -11.47 6.41
CA LEU A 266 -7.20 -10.83 5.24
C LEU A 266 -6.81 -11.59 3.97
N VAL A 267 -7.63 -11.47 2.93
CA VAL A 267 -7.32 -11.96 1.58
C VAL A 267 -7.23 -10.81 0.59
N LYS A 268 -6.21 -10.79 -0.26
CA LYS A 268 -6.02 -9.76 -1.29
C LYS A 268 -6.43 -10.28 -2.66
N ILE A 269 -7.45 -9.67 -3.26
CA ILE A 269 -8.10 -10.15 -4.48
C ILE A 269 -7.73 -9.30 -5.71
N ALA A 270 -7.88 -9.91 -6.89
CA ALA A 270 -7.69 -9.21 -8.16
C ALA A 270 -8.92 -8.35 -8.49
N PRO A 271 -8.76 -7.26 -9.27
CA PRO A 271 -9.90 -6.51 -9.79
C PRO A 271 -10.55 -7.22 -10.99
N ASP A 272 -9.84 -8.16 -11.62
CA ASP A 272 -10.24 -8.84 -12.85
C ASP A 272 -11.09 -10.09 -12.51
N LEU A 273 -12.27 -9.86 -11.92
CA LEU A 273 -13.18 -10.91 -11.44
C LEU A 273 -14.59 -10.68 -11.97
N THR A 274 -15.26 -11.75 -12.39
CA THR A 274 -16.70 -11.71 -12.68
C THR A 274 -17.50 -11.52 -11.39
N LEU A 275 -18.77 -11.10 -11.51
CA LEU A 275 -19.64 -10.95 -10.35
C LEU A 275 -19.87 -12.29 -9.61
N ASP A 276 -19.92 -13.42 -10.32
CA ASP A 276 -20.05 -14.74 -9.71
C ASP A 276 -18.80 -15.15 -8.93
N GLN A 277 -17.60 -14.87 -9.46
CA GLN A 277 -16.36 -15.07 -8.72
C GLN A 277 -16.31 -14.19 -7.46
N GLN A 278 -16.79 -12.94 -7.54
CA GLN A 278 -16.92 -12.06 -6.37
C GLN A 278 -17.90 -12.64 -5.34
N ARG A 279 -19.03 -13.23 -5.76
CA ARG A 279 -19.99 -13.91 -4.88
C ARG A 279 -19.37 -15.11 -4.18
N ASP A 280 -18.67 -15.97 -4.91
CA ASP A 280 -18.01 -17.13 -4.32
C ASP A 280 -16.96 -16.71 -3.27
N ILE A 281 -16.11 -15.72 -3.58
CA ILE A 281 -15.13 -15.18 -2.64
C ILE A 281 -15.82 -14.61 -1.39
N ALA A 282 -16.86 -13.80 -1.54
CA ALA A 282 -17.59 -13.21 -0.42
C ALA A 282 -18.19 -14.29 0.49
N ASN A 283 -18.81 -15.32 -0.10
CA ASN A 283 -19.38 -16.45 0.64
C ASN A 283 -18.30 -17.23 1.41
N LEU A 284 -17.14 -17.47 0.81
CA LEU A 284 -16.03 -18.19 1.47
C LEU A 284 -15.40 -17.36 2.61
N VAL A 285 -15.23 -16.06 2.40
CA VAL A 285 -14.75 -15.14 3.44
C VAL A 285 -15.71 -15.13 4.65
N LEU A 286 -17.03 -15.09 4.41
CA LEU A 286 -18.04 -15.20 5.47
C LEU A 286 -18.03 -16.59 6.14
N LYS A 287 -17.98 -17.68 5.36
CA LYS A 287 -17.93 -19.06 5.84
C LYS A 287 -16.78 -19.29 6.82
N HIS A 288 -15.58 -18.84 6.45
CA HIS A 288 -14.35 -19.02 7.24
C HIS A 288 -14.10 -17.94 8.27
N LYS A 289 -14.98 -16.93 8.34
CA LYS A 289 -14.85 -15.77 9.25
C LYS A 289 -13.52 -15.03 9.05
N ILE A 290 -13.12 -14.86 7.79
CA ILE A 290 -11.96 -14.04 7.43
C ILE A 290 -12.27 -12.58 7.78
N ASP A 291 -11.37 -11.92 8.49
CA ASP A 291 -11.63 -10.61 9.10
C ASP A 291 -11.72 -9.47 8.07
N GLY A 292 -11.07 -9.62 6.91
CA GLY A 292 -11.16 -8.61 5.86
C GLY A 292 -10.70 -9.01 4.46
N ILE A 293 -10.92 -8.10 3.51
CA ILE A 293 -10.55 -8.25 2.10
C ILE A 293 -9.85 -6.99 1.64
N ILE A 294 -8.71 -7.15 0.95
CA ILE A 294 -7.99 -6.04 0.31
C ILE A 294 -8.39 -5.98 -1.17
N VAL A 295 -9.05 -4.88 -1.56
CA VAL A 295 -9.63 -4.66 -2.88
C VAL A 295 -9.02 -3.41 -3.51
N SER A 296 -8.08 -3.50 -4.45
CA SER A 296 -7.60 -4.72 -5.12
C SER A 296 -6.11 -4.69 -5.42
N ASN A 297 -5.61 -5.80 -5.96
CA ASN A 297 -4.33 -5.85 -6.66
C ASN A 297 -4.42 -5.12 -8.02
N THR A 298 -3.34 -5.19 -8.81
CA THR A 298 -3.24 -4.61 -10.16
C THR A 298 -4.13 -5.31 -11.18
N THR A 299 -4.54 -4.60 -12.24
CA THR A 299 -5.33 -5.18 -13.35
C THR A 299 -4.44 -5.62 -14.51
N VAL A 300 -4.83 -6.67 -15.24
CA VAL A 300 -4.17 -7.05 -16.52
C VAL A 300 -4.64 -6.22 -17.70
N GLU A 301 -5.69 -5.43 -17.55
CA GLU A 301 -6.14 -4.51 -18.58
C GLU A 301 -5.17 -3.33 -18.74
N ARG A 302 -5.30 -2.60 -19.85
CA ARG A 302 -4.50 -1.39 -20.16
C ARG A 302 -5.39 -0.16 -20.43
N PRO A 303 -6.34 0.17 -19.54
CA PRO A 303 -7.26 1.27 -19.78
C PRO A 303 -6.49 2.60 -19.88
N PHE A 304 -6.82 3.40 -20.89
CA PHE A 304 -6.33 4.78 -21.07
C PHE A 304 -4.80 4.93 -21.19
N VAL A 305 -4.09 3.86 -21.58
CA VAL A 305 -2.67 3.92 -21.97
C VAL A 305 -2.61 3.86 -23.50
N SER A 306 -1.91 4.82 -24.12
CA SER A 306 -1.80 4.87 -25.58
C SER A 306 -1.01 3.69 -26.14
N GLN A 307 -1.40 3.22 -27.34
CA GLN A 307 -0.71 2.10 -28.00
C GLN A 307 0.79 2.37 -28.19
N SER A 308 1.17 3.60 -28.56
CA SER A 308 2.57 4.02 -28.70
C SER A 308 3.41 3.83 -27.43
N GLN A 309 2.82 4.02 -26.25
CA GLN A 309 3.51 3.77 -24.98
C GLN A 309 3.61 2.28 -24.70
N LEU A 310 2.56 1.51 -25.02
CA LEU A 310 2.58 0.05 -24.87
C LEU A 310 3.61 -0.61 -25.80
N ASP A 311 3.75 -0.13 -27.03
CA ASP A 311 4.73 -0.65 -28.00
C ASP A 311 6.17 -0.37 -27.56
N SER A 312 6.39 0.72 -26.80
CA SER A 312 7.70 1.05 -26.23
C SER A 312 8.13 0.14 -25.07
N ILE A 313 7.21 -0.64 -24.52
CA ILE A 313 7.45 -1.53 -23.39
C ILE A 313 7.60 -2.97 -23.91
N PRO A 314 8.76 -3.62 -23.75
CA PRO A 314 8.91 -5.02 -24.12
C PRO A 314 7.87 -5.88 -23.40
N ASN A 315 7.15 -6.76 -24.11
CA ASN A 315 6.11 -7.63 -23.54
C ASN A 315 5.06 -6.86 -22.71
N SER A 316 4.54 -5.74 -23.23
CA SER A 316 3.58 -4.86 -22.55
C SER A 316 2.23 -5.50 -22.20
N ASN A 317 1.90 -6.60 -22.86
CA ASN A 317 0.77 -7.48 -22.54
C ASN A 317 0.96 -8.24 -21.21
N MET A 318 2.20 -8.44 -20.77
CA MET A 318 2.48 -9.05 -19.47
C MET A 318 2.42 -8.04 -18.33
N GLY A 319 2.09 -8.52 -17.14
CA GLY A 319 2.14 -7.73 -15.93
C GLY A 319 0.83 -7.06 -15.54
N GLY A 320 0.85 -6.43 -14.39
CA GLY A 320 -0.28 -5.71 -13.83
C GLY A 320 -0.09 -4.19 -13.88
N LEU A 321 -1.16 -3.50 -14.27
CA LEU A 321 -1.29 -2.04 -14.24
C LEU A 321 -1.82 -1.57 -12.88
N SER A 322 -1.19 -0.55 -12.33
CA SER A 322 -1.61 0.22 -11.15
C SER A 322 -1.59 1.71 -11.45
N GLY A 323 -2.26 2.50 -10.62
CA GLY A 323 -2.38 3.94 -10.81
C GLY A 323 -3.81 4.37 -11.11
N ARG A 324 -3.97 5.62 -11.54
CA ARG A 324 -5.28 6.27 -11.68
C ARG A 324 -6.28 5.47 -12.55
N PRO A 325 -5.90 4.86 -13.69
CA PRO A 325 -6.85 4.10 -14.53
C PRO A 325 -7.49 2.90 -13.83
N LEU A 326 -6.88 2.37 -12.77
CA LEU A 326 -7.43 1.27 -11.98
C LEU A 326 -8.54 1.74 -11.03
N PHE A 327 -8.65 3.04 -10.74
CA PHE A 327 -9.56 3.57 -9.73
C PHE A 327 -11.02 3.15 -9.97
N PRO A 328 -11.63 3.32 -11.17
CA PRO A 328 -13.04 2.98 -11.38
C PRO A 328 -13.30 1.49 -11.14
N LYS A 329 -12.48 0.62 -11.74
CA LYS A 329 -12.62 -0.83 -11.64
C LYS A 329 -12.46 -1.33 -10.21
N SER A 330 -11.40 -0.90 -9.52
CA SER A 330 -11.15 -1.31 -8.13
C SER A 330 -12.22 -0.78 -7.17
N THR A 331 -12.79 0.42 -7.41
CA THR A 331 -13.88 0.97 -6.59
C THR A 331 -15.20 0.24 -6.84
N LYS A 332 -15.47 -0.20 -8.08
CA LYS A 332 -16.62 -1.05 -8.40
C LYS A 332 -16.55 -2.39 -7.68
N VAL A 333 -15.41 -3.10 -7.76
CA VAL A 333 -15.23 -4.38 -7.05
C VAL A 333 -15.37 -4.18 -5.53
N LEU A 334 -14.81 -3.10 -4.99
CA LEU A 334 -14.93 -2.76 -3.56
C LEU A 334 -16.40 -2.60 -3.14
N ARG A 335 -17.20 -1.87 -3.92
CA ARG A 335 -18.64 -1.67 -3.69
C ARG A 335 -19.41 -2.99 -3.75
N ASN A 336 -19.13 -3.83 -4.74
CA ASN A 336 -19.75 -5.14 -4.87
C ASN A 336 -19.40 -6.02 -3.66
N MET A 337 -18.13 -6.09 -3.25
CA MET A 337 -17.73 -6.87 -2.08
C MET A 337 -18.37 -6.37 -0.79
N TYR A 338 -18.52 -5.06 -0.61
CA TYR A 338 -19.23 -4.49 0.54
C TYR A 338 -20.67 -4.99 0.61
N LYS A 339 -21.36 -4.99 -0.53
CA LYS A 339 -22.74 -5.48 -0.64
C LYS A 339 -22.85 -6.98 -0.44
N LEU A 340 -21.98 -7.76 -1.10
CA LEU A 340 -21.98 -9.22 -1.04
C LEU A 340 -21.64 -9.76 0.35
N THR A 341 -20.97 -8.96 1.18
CA THR A 341 -20.64 -9.29 2.56
C THR A 341 -21.58 -8.62 3.59
N ASP A 342 -22.63 -7.93 3.14
CA ASP A 342 -23.54 -7.11 3.97
C ASP A 342 -22.80 -6.11 4.89
N GLY A 343 -21.63 -5.62 4.49
CA GLY A 343 -20.78 -4.77 5.32
C GLY A 343 -20.23 -5.44 6.59
N LYS A 344 -20.33 -6.78 6.72
CA LYS A 344 -19.85 -7.54 7.89
C LYS A 344 -18.34 -7.78 7.90
N VAL A 345 -17.71 -7.62 6.74
CA VAL A 345 -16.29 -7.89 6.52
C VAL A 345 -15.54 -6.58 6.32
N THR A 346 -14.39 -6.43 6.98
CA THR A 346 -13.58 -5.21 6.81
C THR A 346 -13.01 -5.15 5.39
N LEU A 347 -13.20 -4.04 4.69
CA LEU A 347 -12.57 -3.85 3.38
C LEU A 347 -11.42 -2.83 3.46
N ILE A 348 -10.30 -3.16 2.82
CA ILE A 348 -9.20 -2.21 2.58
C ILE A 348 -9.21 -1.84 1.09
N GLY A 349 -9.46 -0.57 0.79
CA GLY A 349 -9.53 -0.04 -0.57
C GLY A 349 -8.15 0.31 -1.13
N VAL A 350 -7.80 -0.21 -2.30
CA VAL A 350 -6.51 0.00 -2.98
C VAL A 350 -6.74 0.11 -4.48
N GLY A 351 -5.95 0.95 -5.15
CA GLY A 351 -5.98 1.12 -6.60
C GLY A 351 -6.41 2.52 -7.00
N GLY A 352 -5.47 3.28 -7.58
CA GLY A 352 -5.72 4.58 -8.20
C GLY A 352 -6.12 5.72 -7.26
N VAL A 353 -5.90 5.58 -5.94
CA VAL A 353 -6.09 6.64 -4.96
C VAL A 353 -5.00 7.69 -5.12
N TRP A 354 -5.37 8.87 -5.61
CA TRP A 354 -4.45 9.94 -5.96
C TRP A 354 -4.46 11.12 -4.97
N ASP A 355 -5.60 11.34 -4.31
CA ASP A 355 -5.88 12.45 -3.39
C ASP A 355 -6.91 12.06 -2.30
N GLY A 356 -7.26 13.01 -1.43
CA GLY A 356 -8.24 12.79 -0.35
C GLY A 356 -9.67 12.56 -0.83
N TYR A 357 -10.03 13.07 -2.01
CA TYR A 357 -11.34 12.83 -2.61
C TYR A 357 -11.49 11.38 -3.06
N ASP A 358 -10.45 10.82 -3.67
CA ASP A 358 -10.39 9.40 -4.01
C ASP A 358 -10.44 8.50 -2.77
N ALA A 359 -9.74 8.88 -1.69
CA ALA A 359 -9.79 8.17 -0.43
C ALA A 359 -11.21 8.16 0.15
N LEU A 360 -11.91 9.31 0.14
CA LEU A 360 -13.30 9.38 0.56
C LEU A 360 -14.20 8.50 -0.31
N GLN A 361 -14.03 8.51 -1.62
CA GLN A 361 -14.82 7.67 -2.53
C GLN A 361 -14.62 6.18 -2.26
N LYS A 362 -13.39 5.73 -1.94
CA LYS A 362 -13.13 4.35 -1.49
C LYS A 362 -13.89 4.06 -0.20
N ILE A 363 -13.84 4.97 0.77
CA ILE A 363 -14.52 4.81 2.06
C ILE A 363 -16.04 4.72 1.86
N GLU A 364 -16.63 5.65 1.11
CA GLU A 364 -18.07 5.65 0.79
C GLU A 364 -18.51 4.42 -0.02
N ALA A 365 -17.59 3.80 -0.77
CA ALA A 365 -17.81 2.53 -1.46
C ALA A 365 -17.69 1.29 -0.56
N GLY A 366 -17.23 1.43 0.68
CA GLY A 366 -17.21 0.37 1.69
C GLY A 366 -15.86 0.10 2.34
N ALA A 367 -14.79 0.82 1.98
CA ALA A 367 -13.49 0.65 2.63
C ALA A 367 -13.47 1.25 4.04
N SER A 368 -12.94 0.50 5.01
CA SER A 368 -12.63 1.01 6.35
C SER A 368 -11.23 1.60 6.44
N LEU A 369 -10.32 1.13 5.57
CA LEU A 369 -8.94 1.59 5.43
C LEU A 369 -8.59 1.74 3.94
N VAL A 370 -7.64 2.59 3.60
CA VAL A 370 -7.24 2.87 2.21
C VAL A 370 -5.72 2.74 2.07
N GLN A 371 -5.24 2.05 1.03
CA GLN A 371 -3.81 2.00 0.73
C GLN A 371 -3.44 2.80 -0.53
N VAL A 372 -2.24 3.37 -0.46
CA VAL A 372 -1.62 4.16 -1.52
C VAL A 372 -0.34 3.47 -1.99
N TYR A 373 -0.04 3.53 -3.29
CA TYR A 373 1.24 3.12 -3.87
C TYR A 373 1.65 4.08 -4.98
N THR A 374 0.98 4.03 -6.13
CA THR A 374 1.41 4.74 -7.35
C THR A 374 1.51 6.24 -7.13
N ALA A 375 0.54 6.83 -6.43
CA ALA A 375 0.54 8.25 -6.09
C ALA A 375 1.74 8.62 -5.20
N PHE A 376 2.13 7.77 -4.25
CA PHE A 376 3.31 7.99 -3.42
C PHE A 376 4.61 7.95 -4.24
N THR A 377 4.75 6.97 -5.14
CA THR A 377 5.91 6.88 -6.03
C THR A 377 5.97 7.97 -7.10
N ALA A 378 4.84 8.59 -7.43
CA ALA A 378 4.77 9.64 -8.45
C ALA A 378 4.91 11.05 -7.85
N GLN A 379 4.17 11.31 -6.77
CA GLN A 379 4.04 12.64 -6.18
C GLN A 379 4.97 12.88 -4.99
N GLY A 380 5.60 11.82 -4.48
CA GLY A 380 6.48 11.87 -3.32
C GLY A 380 5.73 11.87 -1.98
N PRO A 381 6.47 12.09 -0.87
CA PRO A 381 5.99 11.89 0.49
C PRO A 381 4.86 12.81 0.94
N GLN A 382 4.80 14.03 0.40
CA GLN A 382 3.75 15.01 0.70
C GLN A 382 2.33 14.49 0.44
N VAL A 383 2.16 13.48 -0.43
CA VAL A 383 0.85 12.94 -0.77
C VAL A 383 0.15 12.36 0.47
N VAL A 384 0.90 11.83 1.43
CA VAL A 384 0.33 11.21 2.63
C VAL A 384 -0.33 12.27 3.52
N GLY A 385 0.42 13.34 3.83
CA GLY A 385 -0.10 14.49 4.58
C GLY A 385 -1.26 15.16 3.86
N ARG A 386 -1.16 15.32 2.54
CA ARG A 386 -2.21 15.92 1.70
C ARG A 386 -3.51 15.12 1.72
N ILE A 387 -3.45 13.81 1.45
CA ILE A 387 -4.63 12.92 1.49
C ILE A 387 -5.33 13.00 2.85
N LYS A 388 -4.57 12.97 3.95
CA LYS A 388 -5.15 13.08 5.30
C LYS A 388 -5.90 14.42 5.48
N ARG A 389 -5.27 15.55 5.12
CA ARG A 389 -5.87 16.89 5.25
C ARG A 389 -7.14 17.03 4.42
N GLU A 390 -7.08 16.66 3.14
CA GLU A 390 -8.21 16.71 2.23
C GLU A 390 -9.35 15.79 2.68
N LEU A 391 -9.05 14.54 3.08
CA LEU A 391 -10.05 13.61 3.60
C LEU A 391 -10.72 14.15 4.87
N SER A 392 -9.95 14.70 5.81
CA SER A 392 -10.48 15.29 7.05
C SER A 392 -11.44 16.44 6.75
N GLN A 393 -11.11 17.29 5.79
CA GLN A 393 -11.96 18.39 5.35
C GLN A 393 -13.24 17.87 4.67
N LEU A 394 -13.10 16.96 3.70
CA LEU A 394 -14.22 16.40 2.95
C LEU A 394 -15.21 15.66 3.85
N LEU A 395 -14.76 14.95 4.88
CA LEU A 395 -15.64 14.31 5.86
C LEU A 395 -16.55 15.35 6.55
N LYS A 396 -16.00 16.51 6.93
CA LYS A 396 -16.77 17.60 7.56
C LYS A 396 -17.76 18.22 6.58
N GLU A 397 -17.32 18.50 5.35
CA GLU A 397 -18.17 19.08 4.30
C GLU A 397 -19.35 18.15 3.93
N ARG A 398 -19.15 16.84 4.03
CA ARG A 398 -20.20 15.82 3.80
C ARG A 398 -21.05 15.53 5.04
N GLY A 399 -20.76 16.14 6.18
CA GLY A 399 -21.51 15.97 7.43
C GLY A 399 -21.22 14.66 8.18
N TYR A 400 -20.15 13.94 7.85
CA TYR A 400 -19.72 12.76 8.59
C TYR A 400 -18.96 13.19 9.88
N LYS A 401 -19.19 12.50 11.00
CA LYS A 401 -18.43 12.79 12.24
C LYS A 401 -17.00 12.23 12.17
N GLY A 402 -16.80 11.18 11.39
CA GLY A 402 -15.49 10.60 11.12
C GLY A 402 -15.54 9.51 10.06
N VAL A 403 -14.41 8.86 9.81
CA VAL A 403 -14.25 7.82 8.79
C VAL A 403 -15.30 6.72 8.93
N SER A 404 -15.55 6.22 10.14
CA SER A 404 -16.48 5.13 10.40
C SER A 404 -17.92 5.43 9.93
N ASP A 405 -18.36 6.70 10.02
CA ASP A 405 -19.70 7.12 9.58
C ASP A 405 -19.82 7.15 8.04
N ALA A 406 -18.70 7.29 7.33
CA ALA A 406 -18.67 7.35 5.88
C ALA A 406 -18.56 5.96 5.23
N VAL A 407 -18.16 4.92 5.97
CA VAL A 407 -17.93 3.58 5.42
C VAL A 407 -19.21 3.04 4.77
N GLY A 408 -19.16 2.80 3.46
CA GLY A 408 -20.27 2.22 2.70
C GLY A 408 -21.49 3.12 2.54
N ALA A 409 -21.40 4.41 2.91
CA ALA A 409 -22.52 5.36 2.87
C ALA A 409 -23.16 5.49 1.48
N LYS A 410 -22.39 5.31 0.40
CA LYS A 410 -22.89 5.29 -0.98
C LYS A 410 -23.10 3.88 -1.53
N ALA A 411 -22.45 2.87 -0.96
CA ALA A 411 -22.59 1.47 -1.38
C ALA A 411 -23.95 0.87 -0.99
N LYS A 412 -24.49 1.24 0.19
CA LYS A 412 -25.75 0.68 0.73
C LYS A 412 -26.94 0.83 -0.22
N PHE A 413 -26.97 1.88 -1.02
CA PHE A 413 -28.08 2.22 -1.91
C PHE A 413 -27.81 1.92 -3.38
N ALA A 414 -26.58 1.55 -3.74
CA ALA A 414 -26.21 1.25 -5.11
C ALA A 414 -26.71 -0.14 -5.54
N LYS A 415 -26.96 -0.36 -6.83
CA LYS A 415 -27.16 -1.71 -7.40
C LYS A 415 -25.83 -2.45 -7.49
N LEU A 416 -25.87 -3.79 -7.57
CA LEU A 416 -24.65 -4.54 -7.91
C LEU A 416 -24.32 -4.21 -9.36
N GLU A 417 -23.04 -4.02 -9.64
CA GLU A 417 -22.56 -3.67 -10.98
C GLU A 417 -21.93 -4.90 -11.62
N GLU A 418 -22.42 -5.28 -12.79
CA GLU A 418 -21.87 -6.34 -13.66
C GLU A 418 -20.55 -5.90 -14.28
#